data_AF-A0A2I1R0M6-F1
#
_entry.id   AF-A0A2I1R0M6-F1
#
_cell.length_a   1.000
_cell.length_b   1.000
_cell.length_c   1.000
_cell.angle_alpha   90.00
_cell.angle_beta   90.00
_cell.angle_gamma   90.00
#
_symmetry.space_group_name_H-M   'P 1'
#
loop_
_entity.id
_entity.type
_entity.pdbx_description
1 polymer ?
#
loop_
_entity_poly.entity_id
_entity_poly.type
_entity_poly.pdbx_seq_one_letter_code
_entity_poly.pdbx_strand_id
1 'polypeptide(L)'
;MSEHHPERSEWTRERQSFSCTDDIWTAAKHAWADQLDEHPAWTDWLETAIAEAVDTTRALHGGQLASAPARIPPGRRDGTTAGPPRRRRSFTCQPHIWAGARDAWWTERRTYPQLSDWMQAAIATKAGLVNPITEGPRHETH
;
A
#
# COMPACT_ATOMS: atom_id res chain seq x y z
N MET A 1 -20.59 -33.22 23.05
CA MET A 1 -19.58 -32.38 23.71
C MET A 1 -18.83 -31.67 22.61
N SER A 2 -19.16 -30.40 22.35
CA SER A 2 -18.52 -29.63 21.28
C SER A 2 -17.14 -29.22 21.77
N GLU A 3 -16.11 -29.78 21.15
CA GLU A 3 -14.72 -29.44 21.43
C GLU A 3 -14.48 -27.99 21.00
N HIS A 4 -14.27 -27.13 22.00
CA HIS A 4 -13.73 -25.79 21.82
C HIS A 4 -12.39 -25.91 21.09
N HIS A 5 -12.38 -25.57 19.80
CA HIS A 5 -11.12 -25.29 19.11
C HIS A 5 -10.48 -24.07 19.80
N PRO A 6 -9.25 -24.19 20.34
CA PRO A 6 -8.57 -23.04 20.89
C PRO A 6 -8.41 -21.99 19.80
N GLU A 7 -8.83 -20.78 20.15
CA GLU A 7 -8.78 -19.57 19.35
C GLU A 7 -7.40 -19.45 18.70
N ARG A 8 -7.35 -19.35 17.37
CA ARG A 8 -6.11 -19.08 16.65
C ARG A 8 -5.56 -17.78 17.19
N SER A 9 -4.46 -17.90 17.93
CA SER A 9 -3.80 -16.85 18.70
C SER A 9 -3.79 -15.51 17.96
N GLU A 10 -4.09 -14.46 18.72
CA GLU A 10 -4.30 -13.06 18.35
C GLU A 10 -3.02 -12.33 17.86
N TRP A 11 -2.04 -13.09 17.34
CA TRP A 11 -0.70 -12.66 16.91
C TRP A 11 -0.38 -12.99 15.44
N THR A 12 -1.37 -12.99 14.55
CA THR A 12 -1.21 -13.45 13.16
C THR A 12 -0.71 -12.36 12.21
N ARG A 13 0.43 -11.73 12.49
CA ARG A 13 1.12 -10.88 11.49
C ARG A 13 1.80 -11.77 10.45
N GLU A 14 1.62 -11.47 9.17
CA GLU A 14 2.16 -12.25 8.06
C GLU A 14 3.27 -11.49 7.33
N ARG A 15 4.30 -12.22 6.88
CA ARG A 15 5.37 -11.62 6.08
C ARG A 15 4.89 -11.37 4.66
N GLN A 16 4.84 -10.09 4.28
CA GLN A 16 4.50 -9.67 2.92
C GLN A 16 5.71 -9.07 2.21
N SER A 17 5.60 -8.92 0.90
CA SER A 17 6.68 -8.34 0.10
C SER A 17 6.16 -7.53 -1.08
N PHE A 18 6.83 -6.42 -1.34
CA PHE A 18 6.65 -5.60 -2.53
C PHE A 18 8.02 -5.11 -2.99
N SER A 19 8.10 -4.48 -4.16
CA SER A 19 9.35 -3.92 -4.68
C SER A 19 9.23 -2.40 -4.80
N CYS A 20 10.20 -1.66 -4.26
CA CYS A 20 10.29 -0.21 -4.43
C CYS A 20 11.74 0.21 -4.76
N THR A 21 11.91 1.45 -5.21
CA THR A 21 13.26 2.02 -5.40
C THR A 21 13.97 2.25 -4.06
N ASP A 22 15.31 2.31 -4.09
CA ASP A 22 16.12 2.64 -2.91
C ASP A 22 15.84 4.07 -2.42
N ASP A 23 15.57 5.01 -3.33
CA ASP A 23 15.30 6.42 -2.99
C ASP A 23 14.04 6.57 -2.15
N ILE A 24 12.92 5.95 -2.58
CA ILE A 24 11.66 5.99 -1.83
C ILE A 24 11.83 5.29 -0.48
N TRP A 25 12.55 4.16 -0.45
CA TRP A 25 12.79 3.45 0.79
C TRP A 25 13.59 4.29 1.78
N THR A 26 14.65 4.95 1.32
CA THR A 26 15.52 5.80 2.14
C THR A 26 14.77 7.01 2.66
N ALA A 27 14.04 7.71 1.79
CA ALA A 27 13.23 8.85 2.20
C ALA A 27 12.15 8.48 3.22
N ALA A 28 11.48 7.34 3.04
CA ALA A 28 10.50 6.86 4.01
C ALA A 28 11.13 6.50 5.36
N LYS A 29 12.37 5.96 5.37
CA LYS A 29 13.11 5.72 6.61
C LYS A 29 13.50 7.02 7.32
N HIS A 30 13.81 8.09 6.58
CA HIS A 30 14.04 9.42 7.14
C HIS A 30 12.74 10.00 7.73
N ALA A 31 11.65 10.01 6.97
CA ALA A 31 10.36 10.49 7.45
C ALA A 31 9.88 9.74 8.71
N TRP A 32 10.09 8.43 8.77
CA TRP A 32 9.83 7.65 9.99
C TRP A 32 10.72 8.05 11.17
N ALA A 33 12.01 8.33 10.93
CA ALA A 33 12.92 8.76 11.99
C ALA A 33 12.49 10.09 12.61
N ASP A 34 11.87 10.97 11.82
CA ASP A 34 11.31 12.25 12.28
C ASP A 34 9.97 12.09 13.03
N GLN A 35 9.34 10.90 12.95
CA GLN A 35 8.02 10.57 13.52
C GLN A 35 8.11 9.43 14.57
N LEU A 36 9.26 9.26 15.22
CA LEU A 36 9.48 8.13 16.14
C LEU A 36 8.56 8.15 17.36
N ASP A 37 8.14 9.32 17.83
CA ASP A 37 7.22 9.45 18.97
C ASP A 37 5.83 8.91 18.65
N GLU A 38 5.36 9.11 17.41
CA GLU A 38 4.05 8.65 16.91
C GLU A 38 4.11 7.19 16.43
N HIS A 39 5.22 6.83 15.80
CA HIS A 39 5.45 5.53 15.18
C HIS A 39 6.77 4.92 15.71
N PRO A 40 6.78 4.33 16.91
CA PRO A 40 8.01 3.82 17.53
C PRO A 40 8.63 2.64 16.76
N ALA A 41 7.86 2.00 15.87
CA ALA A 41 8.33 0.91 15.03
C ALA A 41 8.16 1.24 13.55
N TRP A 42 9.19 0.91 12.74
CA TRP A 42 9.13 1.07 11.28
C TRP A 42 7.96 0.33 10.64
N THR A 43 7.62 -0.84 11.19
CA THR A 43 6.51 -1.65 10.69
C THR A 43 5.15 -1.00 10.96
N ASP A 44 5.00 -0.34 12.10
CA ASP A 44 3.80 0.42 12.45
C ASP A 44 3.62 1.62 11.51
N TRP A 45 4.71 2.35 11.23
CA TRP A 45 4.71 3.43 10.25
C TRP A 45 4.28 2.96 8.85
N LEU A 46 4.81 1.81 8.40
CA LEU A 46 4.43 1.21 7.11
C LEU A 46 2.96 0.78 7.06
N GLU A 47 2.44 0.15 8.11
CA GLU A 47 1.03 -0.20 8.17
C GLU A 47 0.14 1.03 8.12
N THR A 48 0.53 2.09 8.82
CA THR A 48 -0.18 3.36 8.80
C THR A 48 -0.17 3.98 7.40
N ALA A 49 0.97 3.98 6.70
CA ALA A 49 1.04 4.46 5.31
C ALA A 49 0.07 3.74 4.38
N ILE A 50 -0.02 2.42 4.54
CA ILE A 50 -0.90 1.59 3.74
C ILE A 50 -2.35 1.86 4.10
N ALA A 51 -2.69 1.93 5.40
CA ALA A 51 -4.05 2.19 5.85
C ALA A 51 -4.56 3.57 5.38
N GLU A 52 -3.77 4.61 5.56
CA GLU A 52 -4.10 5.98 5.09
C GLU A 52 -4.31 6.02 3.57
N ALA A 53 -3.46 5.32 2.80
CA ALA A 53 -3.62 5.22 1.36
C ALA A 53 -4.89 4.44 0.97
N VAL A 54 -5.21 3.34 1.66
CA VAL A 54 -6.46 2.58 1.46
C VAL A 54 -7.67 3.46 1.73
N ASP A 55 -7.66 4.23 2.81
CA ASP A 55 -8.77 5.13 3.17
C ASP A 55 -8.91 6.26 2.16
N THR A 56 -7.79 6.79 1.65
CA THR A 56 -7.77 7.78 0.57
C THR A 56 -8.39 7.22 -0.71
N THR A 57 -7.94 6.04 -1.17
CA THR A 57 -8.53 5.36 -2.33
C THR A 57 -10.02 5.09 -2.10
N ARG A 58 -10.40 4.65 -0.89
CA ARG A 58 -11.81 4.42 -0.55
C ARG A 58 -12.64 5.69 -0.66
N ALA A 59 -12.14 6.81 -0.15
CA ALA A 59 -12.80 8.11 -0.26
C ALA A 59 -12.97 8.55 -1.72
N LEU A 60 -11.93 8.40 -2.55
CA LEU A 60 -11.95 8.76 -3.96
C LEU A 60 -12.93 7.92 -4.80
N HIS A 61 -13.21 6.68 -4.37
CA HIS A 61 -14.06 5.73 -5.07
C HIS A 61 -15.46 5.57 -4.44
N GLY A 62 -15.93 6.58 -3.69
CA GLY A 62 -17.30 6.59 -3.17
C GLY A 62 -17.55 5.61 -2.02
N GLY A 63 -16.52 5.28 -1.24
CA GLY A 63 -16.62 4.45 -0.04
C GLY A 63 -16.44 2.95 -0.27
N GLN A 64 -16.41 2.48 -1.52
CA GLN A 64 -16.31 1.05 -1.84
C GLN A 64 -15.07 0.75 -2.69
N LEU A 65 -14.37 -0.32 -2.32
CA LEU A 65 -13.22 -0.84 -3.06
C LEU A 65 -13.61 -2.15 -3.76
N ALA A 66 -13.11 -2.36 -4.97
CA ALA A 66 -13.24 -3.62 -5.67
C ALA A 66 -12.29 -4.67 -5.05
N SER A 67 -12.82 -5.83 -4.69
CA SER A 67 -12.01 -6.91 -4.12
C SER A 67 -11.03 -7.49 -5.14
N ALA A 68 -9.76 -7.60 -4.74
CA ALA A 68 -8.72 -8.20 -5.55
C ALA A 68 -8.89 -9.72 -5.66
N PRO A 69 -8.72 -10.33 -6.85
CA PRO A 69 -8.75 -11.78 -6.98
C PRO A 69 -7.59 -12.43 -6.23
N ALA A 70 -7.79 -13.65 -5.71
CA ALA A 70 -6.73 -14.39 -4.99
C ALA A 70 -5.45 -14.57 -5.85
N ARG A 71 -5.61 -14.75 -7.17
CA ARG A 71 -4.51 -14.85 -8.14
C ARG A 71 -4.63 -13.75 -9.19
N ILE A 72 -3.53 -13.05 -9.45
CA ILE A 72 -3.49 -12.01 -10.47
C ILE A 72 -3.49 -12.67 -11.86
N PRO A 73 -4.37 -12.23 -12.78
CA PRO A 73 -4.42 -12.79 -14.13
C PRO A 73 -3.06 -12.72 -14.85
N PRO A 74 -2.68 -13.77 -15.61
CA PRO A 74 -1.36 -13.86 -16.24
C PRO A 74 -1.08 -12.76 -17.30
N GLY A 75 -2.09 -12.34 -18.07
CA GLY A 75 -2.00 -11.26 -19.09
C GLY A 75 -2.05 -9.84 -18.52
N ARG A 76 -1.67 -9.67 -17.25
CA ARG A 76 -1.50 -8.38 -16.56
C ARG A 76 -0.05 -8.14 -16.16
N ARG A 77 0.82 -9.14 -16.38
CA ARG A 77 2.27 -9.03 -16.20
C ARG A 77 2.94 -8.33 -17.39
N ASP A 78 2.17 -7.81 -18.34
CA ASP A 78 2.67 -7.23 -19.57
C ASP A 78 3.61 -6.05 -19.31
N GLY A 79 4.86 -6.28 -19.73
CA GLY A 79 5.85 -5.30 -20.15
C GLY A 79 5.95 -4.03 -19.32
N THR A 80 6.63 -4.10 -18.17
CA THR A 80 7.14 -2.87 -17.55
C THR A 80 8.24 -2.34 -18.49
N THR A 81 8.02 -1.18 -19.11
CA THR A 81 9.14 -0.30 -19.55
C THR A 81 10.15 -0.30 -18.41
N ALA A 82 11.43 -0.58 -18.68
CA ALA A 82 12.44 -0.73 -17.64
C ALA A 82 12.51 0.54 -16.78
N GLY A 83 11.75 0.55 -15.69
CA GLY A 83 11.74 1.63 -14.72
C GLY A 83 13.04 1.59 -13.91
N PRO A 84 13.24 2.59 -13.03
CA PRO A 84 14.37 2.57 -12.12
C PRO A 84 14.43 1.24 -11.35
N PRO A 85 15.64 0.73 -11.09
CA PRO A 85 15.82 -0.57 -10.45
C PRO A 85 15.11 -0.58 -9.09
N ARG A 86 14.32 -1.63 -8.85
CA ARG A 86 13.59 -1.82 -7.60
C ARG A 86 14.15 -3.00 -6.83
N ARG A 87 14.22 -2.87 -5.51
CA ARG A 87 14.60 -3.96 -4.61
C ARG A 87 13.37 -4.51 -3.91
N ARG A 88 13.35 -5.83 -3.74
CA ARG A 88 12.32 -6.49 -2.94
C ARG A 88 12.48 -6.07 -1.47
N ARG A 89 11.41 -5.58 -0.87
CA ARG A 89 11.28 -5.27 0.55
C ARG A 89 10.30 -6.24 1.19
N SER A 90 10.56 -6.57 2.44
CA SER A 90 9.67 -7.41 3.23
C SER A 90 9.42 -6.78 4.58
N PHE A 91 8.21 -6.92 5.08
CA PHE A 91 7.81 -6.54 6.43
C PHE A 91 6.67 -7.47 6.87
N THR A 92 6.40 -7.50 8.17
CA THR A 92 5.30 -8.29 8.75
C THR A 92 4.12 -7.38 9.05
N CYS A 93 2.95 -7.65 8.50
CA CYS A 93 1.77 -6.84 8.74
C CYS A 93 0.54 -7.66 9.09
N GLN A 94 -0.46 -6.99 9.65
CA GLN A 94 -1.78 -7.57 9.87
C GLN A 94 -2.42 -7.96 8.52
N PRO A 95 -3.04 -9.14 8.40
CA PRO A 95 -3.58 -9.64 7.15
C PRO A 95 -4.60 -8.70 6.50
N HIS A 96 -5.41 -8.00 7.31
CA HIS A 96 -6.42 -7.07 6.80
C HIS A 96 -5.82 -5.80 6.18
N ILE A 97 -4.65 -5.34 6.66
CA ILE A 97 -3.92 -4.21 6.06
C ILE A 97 -3.45 -4.60 4.65
N TRP A 98 -2.88 -5.80 4.52
CA TRP A 98 -2.45 -6.30 3.22
C TRP A 98 -3.62 -6.56 2.27
N ALA A 99 -4.74 -7.11 2.78
CA ALA A 99 -5.95 -7.30 2.00
C ALA A 99 -6.53 -5.96 1.51
N GLY A 100 -6.61 -4.95 2.39
CA GLY A 100 -7.03 -3.60 2.03
C GLY A 100 -6.16 -2.97 0.96
N ALA A 101 -4.83 -3.11 1.07
CA ALA A 101 -3.89 -2.64 0.05
C ALA A 101 -4.14 -3.29 -1.32
N ARG A 102 -4.43 -4.59 -1.33
CA ARG A 102 -4.74 -5.33 -2.56
C ARG A 102 -6.04 -4.82 -3.19
N ASP A 103 -7.08 -4.59 -2.40
CA ASP A 103 -8.37 -4.10 -2.87
C ASP A 103 -8.28 -2.66 -3.39
N ALA A 104 -7.54 -1.79 -2.69
CA ALA A 104 -7.27 -0.43 -3.14
C ALA A 104 -6.50 -0.44 -4.47
N TRP A 105 -5.40 -1.19 -4.54
CA TRP A 105 -4.67 -1.38 -5.79
C TRP A 105 -5.55 -1.95 -6.92
N TRP A 106 -6.40 -2.94 -6.63
CA TRP A 106 -7.26 -3.53 -7.65
C TRP A 106 -8.31 -2.55 -8.17
N THR A 107 -8.80 -1.66 -7.31
CA THR A 107 -9.67 -0.55 -7.67
C THR A 107 -8.94 0.40 -8.62
N GLU A 108 -7.70 0.77 -8.31
CA GLU A 108 -6.87 1.71 -9.09
C GLU A 108 -5.96 1.04 -10.12
N ARG A 109 -6.20 -0.23 -10.45
CA ARG A 109 -5.31 -1.05 -11.29
C ARG A 109 -5.00 -0.47 -12.68
N ARG A 110 -5.79 0.49 -13.16
CA ARG A 110 -5.50 1.18 -14.44
C ARG A 110 -4.39 2.22 -14.27
N THR A 111 -4.34 2.88 -13.12
CA THR A 111 -3.31 3.87 -12.74
C THR A 111 -2.03 3.17 -12.27
N TYR A 112 -2.17 2.06 -11.54
CA TYR A 112 -1.05 1.29 -10.99
C TYR A 112 -1.02 -0.12 -11.60
N PRO A 113 -0.20 -0.35 -12.64
CA PRO A 113 -0.13 -1.65 -13.31
C PRO A 113 0.22 -2.82 -12.37
N GLN A 114 1.05 -2.57 -11.35
CA GLN A 114 1.46 -3.55 -10.34
C GLN A 114 1.15 -3.06 -8.92
N LEU A 115 0.89 -4.01 -8.01
CA LEU A 115 0.72 -3.71 -6.57
C LEU A 115 1.94 -2.96 -6.01
N SER A 116 3.14 -3.32 -6.45
CA SER A 116 4.39 -2.65 -6.07
C SER A 116 4.41 -1.16 -6.45
N ASP A 117 3.74 -0.75 -7.54
CA ASP A 117 3.62 0.67 -7.93
C ASP A 117 2.73 1.42 -6.94
N TRP A 118 1.59 0.82 -6.59
CA TRP A 118 0.65 1.39 -5.63
C TRP A 118 1.27 1.50 -4.23
N MET A 119 1.95 0.43 -3.77
CA MET A 119 2.66 0.42 -2.48
C MET A 119 3.76 1.48 -2.42
N GLN A 120 4.52 1.66 -3.51
CA GLN A 120 5.54 2.70 -3.57
C GLN A 120 4.91 4.10 -3.47
N ALA A 121 3.77 4.34 -4.14
CA ALA A 121 3.07 5.61 -4.05
C ALA A 121 2.53 5.88 -2.65
N ALA A 122 1.90 4.89 -1.99
CA ALA A 122 1.42 5.01 -0.62
C ALA A 122 2.54 5.44 0.36
N ILE A 123 3.69 4.77 0.27
CA ILE A 123 4.86 5.08 1.10
C ILE A 123 5.42 6.46 0.77
N ALA A 124 5.50 6.81 -0.51
CA ALA A 124 5.99 8.12 -0.95
C ALA A 124 5.08 9.25 -0.45
N THR A 125 3.76 9.06 -0.47
CA THR A 125 2.79 10.03 0.06
C THR A 125 2.93 10.20 1.57
N LYS A 126 3.00 9.13 2.37
CA LYS A 126 3.22 9.28 3.82
C LYS A 126 4.58 9.92 4.13
N ALA A 127 5.60 9.65 3.32
CA ALA A 127 6.91 10.29 3.42
C ALA A 127 6.92 11.77 2.95
N GLY A 128 5.79 12.33 2.51
CA GLY A 128 5.69 13.71 2.03
C GLY A 128 6.35 13.98 0.68
N LEU A 129 6.70 12.93 -0.07
CA LEU A 129 7.36 13.06 -1.38
C LEU A 129 6.38 13.33 -2.53
N VAL A 130 5.12 12.98 -2.33
CA VAL A 130 4.06 13.13 -3.33
C VAL A 130 2.83 13.68 -2.63
N ASN A 131 2.34 14.84 -3.06
CA ASN A 131 1.05 15.33 -2.60
C ASN A 131 -0.04 14.38 -3.11
N PRO A 132 -1.03 14.00 -2.27
CA PRO A 132 -2.13 13.16 -2.71
C PRO A 132 -2.81 13.83 -3.91
N ILE A 133 -3.02 13.07 -4.99
CA ILE A 133 -3.56 13.58 -6.26
C ILE A 133 -4.92 14.23 -5.97
N THR A 134 -4.90 15.54 -5.79
CA THR A 134 -6.06 16.38 -5.54
C THR A 134 -6.15 17.36 -6.70
N GLU A 135 -6.26 16.86 -7.93
CA GLU A 135 -6.56 17.73 -9.07
C GLU A 135 -7.18 16.92 -10.22
N GLY A 136 -8.51 16.82 -10.17
CA GLY A 136 -9.30 16.82 -11.40
C GLY A 136 -9.16 18.20 -12.09
N PRO A 137 -9.34 18.27 -13.42
CA PRO A 137 -9.03 19.48 -14.17
C PRO A 137 -9.89 20.65 -13.68
N ARG A 138 -9.23 21.70 -13.16
CA ARG A 138 -9.86 23.02 -13.04
C ARG A 138 -10.09 23.51 -14.46
N HIS A 139 -11.32 23.36 -14.94
CA HIS A 139 -11.79 24.13 -16.08
C HIS A 139 -11.85 25.60 -15.64
N GLU A 140 -10.75 26.32 -15.87
CA GLU A 140 -10.78 27.78 -15.93
C GLU A 140 -11.49 28.16 -17.23
N THR A 141 -12.78 28.42 -17.13
CA THR A 141 -13.51 29.22 -18.12
C THR A 141 -13.15 30.69 -17.87
N HIS A 142 -12.48 31.29 -18.84
CA HIS A 142 -12.39 32.74 -19.00
C HIS A 142 -12.70 33.10 -20.45
#